data_AF-A0AAE0EQG2-F1
#
_entry.id   AF-A0AAE0EQG2-F1
#
_cell.length_a   1.000
_cell.length_b   1.000
_cell.length_c   1.000
_cell.angle_alpha   90.00
_cell.angle_beta   90.00
_cell.angle_gamma   90.00
#
_symmetry.space_group_name_H-M   'P 1'
#
loop_
_entity.id
_entity.type
_entity.pdbx_description
1 polymer ?
#
loop_
_entity_poly.entity_id
_entity_poly.type
_entity_poly.pdbx_seq_one_letter_code
_entity_poly.pdbx_strand_id
1 'polypeptide(L)'
;MHAVAATLQGVKRCWGRPPRPVIPLTLADLAKMALLIYMEDLGQEALWAVILVGFFGLFCKDNLTTGKTGAWNTLGALVRDDVLFQEDGRVVWIKVRHRKTIQCGALRAVPGSLL
;
A
#
# COMPACT_ATOMS: atom_id res chain seq x y z
N MET A 1 -6.84 0.28 -32.15
CA MET A 1 -5.43 0.60 -32.51
C MET A 1 -4.62 1.30 -31.40
N HIS A 2 -5.23 1.99 -30.42
CA HIS A 2 -4.49 2.67 -29.35
C HIS A 2 -3.71 1.75 -28.38
N ALA A 3 -4.22 0.54 -28.12
CA ALA A 3 -3.55 -0.41 -27.22
C ALA A 3 -2.18 -0.86 -27.75
N VAL A 4 -2.08 -1.15 -29.05
CA VAL A 4 -0.84 -1.61 -29.70
C VAL A 4 0.24 -0.53 -29.65
N ALA A 5 -0.12 0.73 -29.90
CA ALA A 5 0.80 1.86 -29.80
C ALA A 5 1.31 2.08 -28.38
N ALA A 6 0.44 1.98 -27.36
CA ALA A 6 0.84 2.10 -25.96
C ALA A 6 1.78 0.96 -25.52
N THR A 7 1.51 -0.27 -25.96
CA THR A 7 2.35 -1.44 -25.66
C THR A 7 3.74 -1.29 -26.27
N LEU A 8 3.84 -0.90 -27.55
CA LEU A 8 5.13 -0.67 -28.22
C LEU A 8 5.93 0.47 -27.55
N GLN A 9 5.24 1.50 -27.06
CA GLN A 9 5.88 2.60 -26.34
C GLN A 9 6.40 2.18 -24.96
N GLY A 10 5.68 1.27 -24.27
CA GLY A 10 6.15 0.61 -23.05
C GLY A 10 7.40 -0.24 -23.30
N VAL A 11 7.37 -1.08 -24.34
CA VAL A 11 8.51 -1.92 -24.76
C VAL A 11 9.73 -1.06 -25.12
N LYS A 12 9.53 0.05 -25.85
CA LYS A 12 10.61 1.00 -26.20
C LYS A 12 11.26 1.65 -24.96
N ARG A 13 10.51 1.87 -23.87
CA ARG A 13 11.07 2.40 -22.61
C ARG A 13 11.89 1.35 -21.84
N CYS A 14 11.58 0.07 -22.02
CA CYS A 14 12.26 -1.04 -21.35
C CYS A 14 13.45 -1.57 -22.17
N TRP A 15 13.49 -1.33 -23.48
CA TRP A 15 14.54 -1.83 -24.36
C TRP A 15 15.90 -1.19 -24.04
N GLY A 16 16.88 -2.02 -23.70
CA GLY A 16 18.28 -1.60 -23.46
C GLY A 16 18.53 -0.87 -22.14
N ARG A 17 17.52 -0.71 -21.26
CA ARG A 17 17.77 -0.21 -19.90
C ARG A 17 18.14 -1.38 -18.99
N PRO A 18 19.29 -1.33 -18.30
CA PRO A 18 19.55 -2.29 -17.24
C PRO A 18 18.41 -2.16 -16.22
N PRO A 19 17.81 -3.27 -15.75
CA PRO A 19 16.81 -3.21 -14.70
C PRO A 19 17.42 -2.46 -13.52
N ARG A 20 16.76 -1.36 -13.11
CA ARG A 20 17.05 -0.73 -11.82
C ARG A 20 16.12 -1.41 -10.83
N PRO A 21 16.59 -2.44 -10.10
CA PRO A 21 15.76 -3.03 -9.05
C PRO A 21 15.40 -1.90 -8.08
N VAL A 22 14.10 -1.71 -7.87
CA VAL A 22 13.64 -0.89 -6.76
C VAL A 22 14.14 -1.60 -5.50
N ILE A 23 15.00 -0.94 -4.72
CA ILE A 23 15.49 -1.52 -3.47
C ILE A 23 14.25 -1.71 -2.58
N PRO A 24 13.92 -2.96 -2.19
CA PRO A 24 12.78 -3.19 -1.33
C PRO A 24 13.06 -2.57 0.03
N LEU A 25 12.07 -1.87 0.59
CA LEU A 25 12.13 -1.43 1.97
C LEU A 25 12.22 -2.68 2.86
N THR A 26 13.13 -2.69 3.84
CA THR A 26 13.25 -3.81 4.78
C THR A 26 12.79 -3.41 6.17
N LEU A 27 12.54 -4.41 7.03
CA LEU A 27 12.25 -4.16 8.45
C LEU A 27 13.39 -3.40 9.15
N ALA A 28 14.65 -3.66 8.77
CA ALA A 28 15.80 -2.95 9.31
C ALA A 28 15.79 -1.46 8.91
N ASP A 29 15.33 -1.16 7.69
CA ASP A 29 15.19 0.23 7.23
C ASP A 29 14.07 0.95 7.99
N LEU A 30 12.93 0.28 8.21
CA LEU A 30 11.86 0.82 9.06
C LEU A 30 12.33 1.08 10.48
N ALA A 31 13.08 0.16 11.09
CA ALA A 31 13.62 0.36 12.44
C ALA A 31 14.53 1.60 12.52
N LYS A 32 15.35 1.84 11.48
CA LYS A 32 16.17 3.06 11.40
C LYS A 32 15.33 4.32 11.20
N MET A 33 14.29 4.26 10.37
CA MET A 33 13.37 5.38 10.15
C MET A 33 12.62 5.76 11.43
N ALA A 34 12.20 4.78 12.22
CA ALA A 34 11.49 4.99 13.48
C ALA A 34 12.28 5.87 14.46
N LEU A 35 13.62 5.79 14.44
CA LEU A 35 14.50 6.60 15.30
C LEU A 35 14.56 8.08 14.90
N LEU A 36 14.15 8.42 13.68
CA LEU A 36 14.22 9.77 13.13
C LEU A 36 12.87 10.50 13.18
N ILE A 37 11.81 9.82 13.60
CA ILE A 37 10.45 10.35 13.55
C ILE A 37 10.13 11.01 14.89
N TYR A 38 9.76 12.28 14.82
CA TYR A 38 9.38 13.04 15.98
C TYR A 38 7.89 12.85 16.27
N MET A 39 7.58 12.08 17.32
CA MET A 39 6.21 11.69 17.66
C MET A 39 5.35 12.82 18.25
N GLU A 40 5.94 13.97 18.58
CA GLU A 40 5.16 15.14 19.04
C GLU A 40 4.62 15.98 17.87
N ASP A 41 5.08 15.73 16.64
CA ASP A 41 4.54 16.34 15.42
C ASP A 41 3.49 15.42 14.77
N LEU A 42 2.23 15.83 14.86
CA LEU A 42 1.07 15.13 14.28
C LEU A 42 1.25 14.83 12.78
N GLY A 43 1.95 15.69 12.04
CA GLY A 43 2.20 15.47 10.62
C GLY A 43 3.16 14.30 10.37
N GLN A 44 4.20 14.19 11.19
CA GLN A 44 5.15 13.09 11.13
C GLN A 44 4.55 11.78 11.67
N GLU A 45 3.74 11.85 12.72
CA GLU A 45 3.00 10.70 13.25
C GLU A 45 2.08 10.11 12.17
N ALA A 46 1.28 10.96 11.50
CA ALA A 46 0.39 10.53 10.43
C ALA A 46 1.17 9.94 9.24
N LEU A 47 2.27 10.56 8.85
CA LEU A 47 3.14 10.04 7.80
C LEU A 47 3.70 8.66 8.18
N TRP A 48 4.15 8.50 9.43
CA TRP A 48 4.69 7.25 9.92
C TRP A 48 3.64 6.14 9.93
N ALA A 49 2.43 6.44 10.39
CA ALA A 49 1.31 5.51 10.35
C ALA A 49 1.02 5.05 8.91
N VAL A 50 1.04 5.96 7.93
CA VAL A 50 0.84 5.62 6.52
C VAL A 50 1.96 4.71 5.99
N ILE A 51 3.22 4.96 6.36
CA ILE A 51 4.36 4.12 5.97
C ILE A 51 4.20 2.71 6.54
N LEU A 52 3.84 2.58 7.82
CA LEU A 52 3.64 1.29 8.48
C LEU A 52 2.47 0.52 7.86
N VAL A 53 1.34 1.17 7.63
CA VAL A 53 0.17 0.56 6.98
C VAL A 53 0.52 0.13 5.56
N GLY A 54 1.25 0.94 4.80
CA GLY A 54 1.69 0.59 3.45
C GLY A 54 2.64 -0.61 3.41
N PHE A 55 3.59 -0.65 4.33
CA PHE A 55 4.57 -1.73 4.42
C PHE A 55 3.94 -3.05 4.85
N PHE A 56 3.24 -3.08 5.98
CA PHE A 56 2.65 -4.31 6.52
C PHE A 56 1.39 -4.75 5.77
N GLY A 57 0.59 -3.79 5.27
CA GLY A 57 -0.61 -4.07 4.49
C GLY A 57 -0.35 -4.34 3.01
N LEU A 58 0.90 -4.19 2.54
CA LEU A 58 1.29 -4.28 1.13
C LEU A 58 0.41 -3.40 0.22
N PHE A 59 0.04 -2.22 0.70
CA PHE A 59 -0.79 -1.28 -0.04
C PHE A 59 0.05 -0.44 -0.99
N CYS A 60 -0.50 -0.14 -2.16
CA CYS A 60 0.13 0.83 -3.04
C CYS A 60 -0.16 2.26 -2.54
N LYS A 61 0.67 3.22 -2.98
CA LYS A 61 0.49 4.64 -2.64
C LYS A 61 -0.93 5.14 -2.92
N ASP A 62 -1.55 4.67 -4.02
CA ASP A 62 -2.90 5.07 -4.43
C ASP A 62 -4.00 4.58 -3.48
N ASN A 63 -3.74 3.54 -2.68
CA ASN A 63 -4.68 3.10 -1.64
C ASN A 63 -4.63 3.99 -0.39
N LEU A 64 -3.48 4.61 -0.11
CA LEU A 64 -3.23 5.32 1.15
C LEU A 64 -3.29 6.84 1.02
N THR A 65 -2.97 7.35 -0.17
CA THR A 65 -2.86 8.78 -0.44
C THR A 65 -3.44 9.08 -1.81
N THR A 66 -4.11 10.22 -1.94
CA THR A 66 -4.51 10.73 -3.26
C THR A 66 -3.55 11.81 -3.68
N GLY A 67 -2.89 11.62 -4.82
CA GLY A 67 -1.99 12.63 -5.40
C GLY A 67 -2.69 13.93 -5.82
N LYS A 68 -4.03 13.97 -5.83
CA LYS A 68 -4.86 15.15 -6.11
C LYS A 68 -6.11 15.10 -5.23
N THR A 69 -6.44 16.18 -4.53
CA THR A 69 -7.62 16.30 -3.66
C THR A 69 -8.95 16.01 -4.39
N GLY A 70 -9.04 16.37 -5.69
CA GLY A 70 -10.22 16.09 -6.52
C GLY A 70 -10.30 14.68 -7.12
N ALA A 71 -9.32 13.80 -6.86
CA ALA A 71 -9.27 12.44 -7.38
C ALA A 71 -9.55 11.38 -6.30
N TRP A 72 -10.10 11.79 -5.16
CA TRP A 72 -10.43 10.88 -4.07
C TRP A 72 -11.61 9.99 -4.45
N ASN A 73 -11.28 8.76 -4.87
CA ASN A 73 -12.24 7.72 -5.09
C ASN A 73 -12.41 6.91 -3.80
N THR A 74 -13.53 7.12 -3.10
CA THR A 74 -13.90 6.38 -1.88
C THR A 74 -14.01 4.87 -2.08
N LEU A 75 -14.12 4.40 -3.33
CA LEU A 75 -14.12 2.97 -3.64
C LEU A 75 -12.69 2.38 -3.66
N GLY A 76 -11.67 3.20 -3.93
CA GLY A 76 -10.28 2.77 -4.12
C GLY A 76 -9.33 3.10 -2.96
N ALA A 77 -9.62 4.18 -2.24
CA ALA A 77 -8.82 4.68 -1.13
C ALA A 77 -9.31 4.13 0.22
N LEU A 78 -8.38 3.99 1.17
CA LEU A 78 -8.70 3.63 2.54
C LEU A 78 -9.48 4.76 3.20
N VAL A 79 -10.58 4.44 3.85
CA VAL A 79 -11.33 5.40 4.69
C VAL A 79 -11.25 4.94 6.14
N ARG A 80 -11.47 5.87 7.07
CA ARG A 80 -11.48 5.59 8.52
C ARG A 80 -12.36 4.40 8.89
N ASP A 81 -13.52 4.26 8.26
CA ASP A 81 -14.47 3.17 8.51
C ASP A 81 -13.94 1.78 8.10
N ASP A 82 -12.86 1.73 7.32
CA ASP A 82 -12.19 0.47 6.98
C ASP A 82 -11.20 0.00 8.06
N VAL A 83 -10.91 0.84 9.04
CA VAL A 83 -9.91 0.57 10.08
C VAL A 83 -10.62 0.19 11.38
N LEU A 84 -10.42 -1.05 11.81
CA LEU A 84 -10.97 -1.58 13.04
C LEU A 84 -9.82 -1.89 14.00
N PHE A 85 -9.87 -1.31 15.19
CA PHE A 85 -8.93 -1.60 16.26
C PHE A 85 -9.50 -2.71 17.14
N GLN A 86 -8.71 -3.74 17.41
CA GLN A 86 -9.06 -4.72 18.44
C GLN A 86 -9.07 -4.03 19.81
N GLU A 87 -9.88 -4.52 20.75
CA GLU A 87 -10.04 -3.93 22.09
C GLU A 87 -8.71 -3.79 22.86
N ASP A 88 -7.74 -4.68 22.61
CA ASP A 88 -6.41 -4.63 23.21
C ASP A 88 -5.48 -3.57 22.57
N GLY A 89 -5.91 -2.90 21.49
CA GLY A 89 -5.14 -1.89 20.76
C GLY A 89 -3.91 -2.40 20.00
N ARG A 90 -3.60 -3.69 20.11
CA ARG A 90 -2.39 -4.31 19.52
C ARG A 90 -2.55 -4.74 18.07
N VAL A 91 -3.78 -4.95 17.62
CA VAL A 91 -4.09 -5.43 16.28
C VAL A 91 -5.01 -4.43 15.59
N VAL A 92 -4.64 -4.09 14.35
CA VAL A 92 -5.43 -3.25 13.47
C VAL A 92 -5.88 -4.08 12.29
N TRP A 93 -7.19 -4.21 12.13
CA TRP A 93 -7.81 -4.86 10.99
C TRP A 93 -8.16 -3.80 9.95
N ILE A 94 -7.72 -4.02 8.72
CA ILE A 94 -7.95 -3.09 7.62
C ILE A 94 -8.78 -3.80 6.54
N LYS A 95 -10.00 -3.32 6.33
CA LYS A 95 -10.90 -3.82 5.30
C LYS A 95 -10.49 -3.25 3.94
N VAL A 96 -10.18 -4.14 2.99
CA VAL A 96 -9.76 -3.72 1.64
C VAL A 96 -10.91 -3.82 0.67
N ARG A 97 -11.42 -2.67 0.20
CA ARG A 97 -12.57 -2.59 -0.71
C ARG A 97 -12.23 -2.80 -2.19
N HIS A 98 -11.05 -2.35 -2.63
CA HIS A 98 -10.65 -2.44 -4.04
C HIS A 98 -9.13 -2.63 -4.17
N ARG A 99 -8.72 -3.54 -5.05
CA ARG A 99 -7.30 -3.79 -5.38
C ARG A 99 -7.13 -3.81 -6.90
N LYS A 100 -6.12 -3.09 -7.41
CA LYS A 100 -5.79 -3.03 -8.84
C LYS A 100 -5.19 -4.35 -9.36
N THR A 101 -4.62 -5.18 -8.49
CA THR A 101 -4.01 -6.46 -8.83
C THR A 101 -4.40 -7.54 -7.82
N ILE A 102 -4.75 -8.73 -8.32
CA ILE A 102 -4.94 -9.97 -7.55
C ILE A 102 -3.58 -10.41 -7.00
N GLN A 103 -3.09 -9.74 -5.96
CA GLN A 103 -1.89 -10.15 -5.22
C GLN A 103 -2.23 -10.86 -3.90
N CYS A 104 -3.52 -11.11 -3.63
CA CYS A 104 -3.92 -12.23 -2.78
C CYS A 104 -3.89 -13.48 -3.67
N GLY A 105 -2.69 -14.00 -3.96
CA GLY A 105 -2.55 -15.31 -4.58
C GLY A 105 -3.32 -16.32 -3.73
N ALA A 106 -4.33 -16.94 -4.33
CA ALA A 106 -5.05 -18.11 -3.84
C ALA A 106 -4.75 -18.52 -2.39
N LEU A 107 -5.28 -17.78 -1.42
CA LEU A 107 -5.71 -18.45 -0.19
C LEU A 107 -6.85 -19.34 -0.65
N ARG A 108 -6.54 -20.63 -0.93
CA ARG A 108 -7.55 -21.67 -0.82
C ARG A 108 -8.28 -21.36 0.48
N ALA A 109 -9.55 -21.00 0.38
CA ALA A 109 -10.44 -21.04 1.52
C ALA A 109 -10.25 -22.43 2.10
N VAL A 110 -9.58 -22.54 3.25
CA VAL A 110 -9.75 -23.70 4.10
C VAL A 110 -11.16 -23.51 4.64
N PRO A 111 -12.13 -24.36 4.26
CA PRO A 111 -13.46 -24.27 4.82
C PRO A 111 -13.33 -24.73 6.27
N GLY A 112 -13.38 -23.82 7.24
CA GLY A 112 -13.46 -24.24 8.64
C GLY A 112 -12.89 -23.37 9.76
N SER A 113 -12.69 -22.06 9.58
CA SER A 113 -12.33 -21.21 10.73
C SER A 113 -13.06 -19.87 10.71
N LEU A 114 -14.36 -19.96 10.96
CA LEU A 114 -15.13 -18.94 11.68
C LEU A 114 -15.23 -19.41 13.13
N LEU A 115 -14.33 -18.95 13.99
CA LEU A 115 -14.52 -18.73 15.44
C LEU A 115 -13.46 -17.74 15.90
#